data_AF-A0A6I9UUR4-F1
#
_entry.id   AF-A0A6I9UUR4-F1
#
_cell.length_a   1.000
_cell.length_b   1.000
_cell.length_c   1.000
_cell.angle_alpha   90.00
_cell.angle_beta   90.00
_cell.angle_gamma   90.00
#
_symmetry.space_group_name_H-M   'P 1'
#
loop_
_entity.id
_entity.type
_entity.pdbx_description
1 polymer ?
#
loop_
_entity_poly.entity_id
_entity_poly.type
_entity_poly.pdbx_seq_one_letter_code
_entity_poly.pdbx_strand_id
1 'polypeptide(L)'
;MKQESASFKAELVLRMLNYTLSKSTLKFGIRKMVSNQTNNVFSAKIIWEAINNQAIEESNINPLYSISEIADSWISNDRLPVVSLQRNYTSNTAKIYQKMFLRERPHDVQDHDKIIWWIPIVLVEQNRLDFSNTTPYLWLEKTTETKLTNLSNRNSFVIMNPEEIAPFIVNYDQQNWNMISNYLKNETHLEKIPALTRAKFIHDAWNLAYAGDLSFSIALDVTLFLQFERNHIVWNPVFTLIDEIGRRIEISRVHHKFQKYVTYLLSPLYEELTREGDNGSHWKIKLRKLAREFLCKGGYEPCIQEARYTFQNLMDQNILEFGKRLENLHICPILRWGTMEEWELILKYVINFPENGIKSERTFLLKSLVGCPMQENKIHHLLNLTLLQNNSVFSNGDLFIIIRTLAKESVGYKTLFEVLSNNFMEIKVRFQNETNLWDSIISSATGMFITQQGYDKVTQLYRTFRGFFNSADHIIQTSMRNIKEEVKWSNEAIPDLEKWLDNYFNKTLK
;
A
#
# COMPACT_ATOMS: atom_id res chain seq x y z
N MET A 1 -0.33 10.36 -15.63
CA MET A 1 0.48 9.21 -15.15
C MET A 1 1.99 9.38 -15.34
N LYS A 2 2.59 9.31 -16.55
CA LYS A 2 4.07 9.42 -16.69
C LYS A 2 4.63 10.77 -16.20
N GLN A 3 3.99 11.87 -16.58
CA GLN A 3 4.41 13.21 -16.15
C GLN A 3 4.23 13.44 -14.64
N GLU A 4 3.17 12.91 -14.03
CA GLU A 4 2.96 12.96 -12.58
C GLU A 4 4.04 12.18 -11.84
N SER A 5 4.41 10.98 -12.33
CA SER A 5 5.49 10.19 -11.73
C SER A 5 6.85 10.89 -11.78
N ALA A 6 7.15 11.63 -12.84
CA ALA A 6 8.38 12.39 -12.96
C ALA A 6 8.42 13.56 -11.97
N SER A 7 7.31 14.28 -11.79
CA SER A 7 7.21 15.37 -10.83
C SER A 7 7.43 14.90 -9.38
N PHE A 8 6.80 13.79 -8.97
CA PHE A 8 7.03 13.22 -7.63
C PHE A 8 8.48 12.79 -7.41
N LYS A 9 9.12 12.18 -8.41
CA LYS A 9 10.54 11.81 -8.31
C LYS A 9 11.46 13.03 -8.19
N ALA A 10 11.18 14.08 -8.94
CA ALA A 10 11.94 15.33 -8.83
C ALA A 10 11.81 15.95 -7.42
N GLU A 11 10.61 15.94 -6.83
CA GLU A 11 10.40 16.38 -5.45
C GLU A 11 11.21 15.54 -4.44
N LEU A 12 11.20 14.21 -4.58
CA LEU A 12 11.96 13.30 -3.73
C LEU A 12 13.47 13.50 -3.87
N VAL A 13 13.97 13.74 -5.09
CA VAL A 13 15.38 14.07 -5.34
C VAL A 13 15.76 15.40 -4.71
N LEU A 14 14.94 16.44 -4.87
CA LEU A 14 15.19 17.74 -4.23
C LEU A 14 15.18 17.63 -2.71
N ARG A 15 14.28 16.83 -2.16
CA ARG A 15 14.24 16.53 -0.72
C ARG A 15 15.52 15.80 -0.28
N MET A 16 15.95 14.78 -1.00
CA MET A 16 17.21 14.08 -0.73
C MET A 16 18.39 15.06 -0.72
N LEU A 17 18.53 15.88 -1.76
CA LEU A 17 19.59 16.88 -1.85
C LEU A 17 19.51 17.93 -0.72
N ASN A 18 18.32 18.35 -0.33
CA ASN A 18 18.11 19.26 0.81
C ASN A 18 18.65 18.69 2.13
N TYR A 19 18.54 17.38 2.34
CA TYR A 19 19.10 16.70 3.51
C TYR A 19 20.60 16.47 3.38
N THR A 20 21.07 15.98 2.23
CA THR A 20 22.47 15.55 2.10
C THR A 20 23.44 16.70 1.85
N LEU A 21 22.98 17.78 1.20
CA LEU A 21 23.79 18.96 0.90
C LEU A 21 23.54 20.11 1.89
N SER A 22 22.54 20.01 2.76
CA SER A 22 21.97 21.07 3.59
C SER A 22 20.93 21.97 2.91
N LYS A 23 19.99 22.44 3.74
CA LYS A 23 18.93 23.39 3.34
C LYS A 23 19.48 24.74 2.88
N SER A 24 20.59 25.19 3.48
CA SER A 24 21.26 26.44 3.09
C SER A 24 21.80 26.34 1.68
N THR A 25 22.53 25.28 1.35
CA THR A 25 23.12 25.08 0.03
C THR A 25 22.07 25.09 -1.08
N LEU A 26 20.99 24.30 -0.90
CA LEU A 26 19.91 24.26 -1.89
C LEU A 26 19.27 25.64 -2.08
N LYS A 27 18.96 26.32 -0.97
CA LYS A 27 18.31 27.64 -0.98
C LYS A 27 19.20 28.71 -1.61
N PHE A 28 20.49 28.74 -1.30
CA PHE A 28 21.42 29.72 -1.86
C PHE A 28 21.69 29.46 -3.34
N GLY A 29 21.89 28.20 -3.74
CA GLY A 29 22.07 27.82 -5.15
C GLY A 29 20.89 28.25 -6.00
N ILE A 30 19.66 27.95 -5.57
CA ILE A 30 18.44 28.36 -6.28
C ILE A 30 18.28 29.89 -6.29
N ARG A 31 18.53 30.58 -5.17
CA ARG A 31 18.42 32.05 -5.12
C ARG A 31 19.39 32.73 -6.08
N LYS A 32 20.65 32.28 -6.12
CA LYS A 32 21.71 32.79 -7.00
C LYS A 32 21.35 32.55 -8.47
N MET A 33 20.74 31.39 -8.78
CA MET A 33 20.20 31.10 -10.11
C MET A 33 19.09 32.08 -10.49
N VAL A 34 18.07 32.25 -9.64
CA VAL A 34 16.91 33.12 -9.93
C VAL A 34 17.32 34.58 -10.08
N SER A 35 18.25 35.08 -9.24
CA SER A 35 18.75 36.45 -9.36
C SER A 35 19.51 36.70 -10.65
N ASN A 36 20.14 35.68 -11.22
CA ASN A 36 20.93 35.78 -12.44
C ASN A 36 20.11 35.58 -13.74
N GLN A 37 18.86 35.11 -13.65
CA GLN A 37 18.04 34.74 -14.80
C GLN A 37 16.69 35.47 -14.86
N THR A 38 16.70 36.80 -14.74
CA THR A 38 15.48 37.60 -14.56
C THR A 38 14.51 37.67 -15.75
N ASN A 39 14.76 37.04 -16.92
CA ASN A 39 13.86 37.09 -18.09
C ASN A 39 13.95 35.90 -19.09
N ASN A 40 14.53 34.75 -18.73
CA ASN A 40 14.75 33.63 -19.69
C ASN A 40 14.01 32.34 -19.31
N VAL A 41 13.65 31.55 -20.33
CA VAL A 41 13.23 30.14 -20.18
C VAL A 41 14.45 29.33 -19.75
N PHE A 42 14.31 28.52 -18.68
CA PHE A 42 15.39 27.68 -18.16
C PHE A 42 15.05 26.19 -18.25
N SER A 43 16.10 25.37 -18.36
CA SER A 43 16.01 23.90 -18.33
C SER A 43 16.41 23.35 -16.97
N ALA A 44 16.08 22.08 -16.69
CA ALA A 44 16.46 21.41 -15.45
C ALA A 44 17.98 21.42 -15.20
N LYS A 45 18.79 21.39 -16.27
CA LYS A 45 20.25 21.43 -16.21
C LYS A 45 20.77 22.65 -15.45
N ILE A 46 20.17 23.82 -15.68
CA ILE A 46 20.58 25.08 -15.04
C ILE A 46 20.34 25.03 -13.53
N ILE A 47 19.25 24.39 -13.11
CA ILE A 47 18.92 24.18 -11.68
C ILE A 47 19.97 23.29 -11.03
N TRP A 48 20.30 22.16 -11.67
CA TRP A 48 21.30 21.22 -11.15
C TRP A 48 22.70 21.85 -11.08
N GLU A 49 23.12 22.58 -12.10
CA GLU A 49 24.41 23.30 -12.11
C GLU A 49 24.49 24.34 -10.98
N ALA A 50 23.42 25.11 -10.76
CA ALA A 50 23.41 26.12 -9.71
C ALA A 50 23.55 25.51 -8.31
N ILE A 51 22.85 24.40 -8.05
CA ILE A 51 22.97 23.67 -6.78
C ILE A 51 24.37 23.05 -6.67
N ASN A 52 24.91 22.48 -7.75
CA ASN A 52 26.22 21.83 -7.76
C ASN A 52 27.33 22.82 -7.41
N ASN A 53 27.31 24.00 -8.05
CA ASN A 53 28.28 25.05 -7.80
C ASN A 53 28.23 25.53 -6.35
N GLN A 54 27.04 25.73 -5.79
CA GLN A 54 26.90 26.12 -4.39
C GLN A 54 27.37 25.02 -3.42
N ALA A 55 27.08 23.76 -3.73
CA ALA A 55 27.49 22.61 -2.90
C ALA A 55 29.01 22.43 -2.88
N ILE A 56 29.68 22.68 -4.01
CA ILE A 56 31.15 22.67 -4.11
C ILE A 56 31.75 23.86 -3.32
N GLU A 57 31.18 25.06 -3.47
CA GLU A 57 31.62 26.27 -2.75
C GLU A 57 31.58 26.06 -1.22
N GLU A 58 30.55 25.37 -0.72
CA GLU A 58 30.38 25.07 0.70
C GLU A 58 31.04 23.75 1.16
N SER A 59 31.73 23.04 0.26
CA SER A 59 32.35 21.72 0.52
C SER A 59 31.37 20.64 1.02
N ASN A 60 30.09 20.75 0.63
CA ASN A 60 29.02 19.82 1.01
C ASN A 60 28.89 18.62 0.03
N ILE A 61 29.68 18.60 -1.03
CA ILE A 61 29.75 17.49 -1.98
C ILE A 61 31.19 17.34 -2.51
N ASN A 62 31.57 16.13 -2.93
CA ASN A 62 32.82 15.93 -3.65
C ASN A 62 32.80 16.76 -4.96
N PRO A 63 33.82 17.59 -5.24
CA PRO A 63 33.88 18.39 -6.46
C PRO A 63 33.82 17.60 -7.78
N LEU A 64 34.11 16.30 -7.73
CA LEU A 64 33.99 15.40 -8.88
C LEU A 64 32.56 14.93 -9.16
N TYR A 65 31.64 15.13 -8.21
CA TYR A 65 30.26 14.67 -8.37
C TYR A 65 29.42 15.69 -9.13
N SER A 66 28.50 15.17 -9.94
CA SER A 66 27.53 15.97 -10.70
C SER A 66 26.14 15.74 -10.14
N ILE A 67 25.52 16.78 -9.57
CA ILE A 67 24.11 16.72 -9.13
C ILE A 67 23.17 16.37 -10.29
N SER A 68 23.50 16.77 -11.52
CA SER A 68 22.70 16.36 -12.69
C SER A 68 22.71 14.85 -12.85
N GLU A 69 23.88 14.21 -12.76
CA GLU A 69 23.97 12.75 -12.88
C GLU A 69 23.29 12.01 -11.73
N ILE A 70 23.38 12.57 -10.52
CA ILE A 70 22.66 12.05 -9.35
C ILE A 70 21.16 12.11 -9.63
N ALA A 71 20.63 13.29 -9.97
CA ALA A 71 19.20 13.50 -10.23
C ALA A 71 18.69 12.63 -11.38
N ASP A 72 19.42 12.56 -12.49
CA ASP A 72 19.06 11.76 -13.66
C ASP A 72 18.95 10.27 -13.31
N SER A 73 19.82 9.75 -12.43
CA SER A 73 19.74 8.35 -11.99
C SER A 73 18.42 8.01 -11.28
N TRP A 74 17.73 8.99 -10.68
CA TRP A 74 16.44 8.80 -10.02
C TRP A 74 15.26 9.13 -10.93
N ILE A 75 15.34 10.21 -11.71
CA ILE A 75 14.22 10.75 -12.50
C ILE A 75 13.98 9.92 -13.76
N SER A 76 15.05 9.44 -14.41
CA SER A 76 14.95 8.70 -15.68
C SER A 76 14.47 7.26 -15.52
N ASN A 77 14.59 6.68 -14.32
CA ASN A 77 14.23 5.29 -14.07
C ASN A 77 12.80 5.19 -13.55
N ASP A 78 11.97 4.32 -14.13
CA ASP A 78 10.56 4.15 -13.73
C ASP A 78 10.38 3.47 -12.36
N ARG A 79 11.41 2.79 -11.86
CA ARG A 79 11.43 2.04 -10.60
C ARG A 79 12.36 2.69 -9.56
N LEU A 80 12.30 2.18 -8.33
CA LEU A 80 13.17 2.59 -7.22
C LEU A 80 14.07 1.41 -6.81
N PRO A 81 15.23 1.66 -6.19
CA PRO A 81 16.08 0.60 -5.67
C PRO A 81 15.62 0.09 -4.32
N VAL A 82 16.00 -1.15 -4.03
CA VAL A 82 16.19 -1.64 -2.67
C VAL A 82 17.69 -1.67 -2.39
N VAL A 83 18.09 -1.20 -1.21
CA VAL A 83 19.46 -1.23 -0.72
C VAL A 83 19.52 -2.14 0.48
N SER A 84 20.32 -3.19 0.38
CA SER A 84 20.47 -4.20 1.42
C SER A 84 21.78 -4.02 2.17
N LEU A 85 21.72 -4.06 3.50
CA LEU A 85 22.88 -4.02 4.39
C LEU A 85 23.02 -5.37 5.10
N GLN A 86 24.11 -6.07 4.79
CA GLN A 86 24.45 -7.36 5.39
C GLN A 86 25.67 -7.19 6.29
N ARG A 87 25.48 -7.30 7.61
CA ARG A 87 26.56 -7.12 8.58
C ARG A 87 27.41 -8.38 8.73
N ASN A 88 28.71 -8.16 8.85
CA ASN A 88 29.64 -9.08 9.47
C ASN A 88 29.90 -8.58 10.90
N TYR A 89 29.22 -9.23 11.86
CA TYR A 89 29.24 -8.88 13.28
C TYR A 89 30.57 -9.18 13.98
N THR A 90 31.43 -10.01 13.39
CA THR A 90 32.75 -10.35 13.93
C THR A 90 33.79 -9.31 13.56
N SER A 91 33.75 -8.81 12.32
CA SER A 91 34.68 -7.78 11.84
C SER A 91 34.14 -6.34 11.93
N ASN A 92 32.92 -6.14 12.44
CA ASN A 92 32.25 -4.82 12.50
C ASN A 92 32.24 -4.09 11.14
N THR A 93 31.97 -4.85 10.07
CA THR A 93 31.85 -4.33 8.70
C THR A 93 30.49 -4.70 8.14
N ALA A 94 30.04 -4.06 7.06
CA ALA A 94 28.87 -4.53 6.31
C ALA A 94 29.13 -4.51 4.81
N LYS A 95 28.47 -5.41 4.09
CA LYS A 95 28.31 -5.31 2.65
C LYS A 95 27.00 -4.55 2.39
N ILE A 96 27.08 -3.49 1.60
CA ILE A 96 25.91 -2.82 1.05
C ILE A 96 25.81 -3.15 -0.43
N TYR A 97 24.61 -3.45 -0.90
CA TYR A 97 24.34 -3.64 -2.32
C TYR A 97 22.96 -3.14 -2.69
N GLN A 98 22.81 -2.71 -3.94
CA GLN A 98 21.56 -2.23 -4.50
C GLN A 98 21.08 -3.14 -5.63
N LYS A 99 19.76 -3.25 -5.78
CA LYS A 99 19.10 -3.83 -6.96
C LYS A 99 17.80 -3.08 -7.22
N MET A 100 17.26 -3.21 -8.43
CA MET A 100 15.90 -2.75 -8.71
C MET A 100 14.91 -3.42 -7.76
N PHE A 101 14.06 -2.64 -7.10
CA PHE A 101 13.00 -3.19 -6.28
C PHE A 101 11.81 -3.62 -7.13
N LEU A 102 11.52 -4.91 -7.12
CA LEU A 102 10.36 -5.52 -7.77
C LEU A 102 9.47 -6.06 -6.67
N ARG A 103 8.37 -5.32 -6.41
CA ARG A 103 7.39 -5.67 -5.39
C ARG A 103 6.39 -6.70 -5.90
N GLU A 104 5.79 -6.40 -7.05
CA GLU A 104 4.68 -7.13 -7.63
C GLU A 104 5.20 -8.15 -8.64
N ARG A 105 4.65 -9.36 -8.57
CA ARG A 105 4.93 -10.43 -9.52
C ARG A 105 4.13 -10.24 -10.82
N PRO A 106 4.62 -10.78 -11.95
CA PRO A 106 5.91 -11.45 -12.13
C PRO A 106 7.09 -10.46 -12.11
N HIS A 107 8.26 -10.92 -11.65
CA HIS A 107 9.50 -10.15 -11.67
C HIS A 107 10.22 -10.29 -13.02
N ASP A 108 9.53 -10.00 -14.13
CA ASP A 108 9.99 -10.29 -15.51
C ASP A 108 10.59 -9.07 -16.26
N VAL A 109 11.12 -8.09 -15.52
CA VAL A 109 11.74 -6.89 -16.11
C VAL A 109 13.10 -7.25 -16.73
N GLN A 110 13.21 -7.06 -18.04
CA GLN A 110 14.48 -7.23 -18.77
C GLN A 110 15.52 -6.20 -18.33
N ASP A 111 16.79 -6.61 -18.29
CA ASP A 111 17.93 -5.75 -17.95
C ASP A 111 17.83 -5.01 -16.60
N HIS A 112 17.01 -5.52 -15.66
CA HIS A 112 16.83 -4.90 -14.35
C HIS A 112 18.15 -4.77 -13.56
N ASP A 113 19.09 -5.68 -13.75
CA ASP A 113 20.42 -5.66 -13.12
C ASP A 113 21.33 -4.52 -13.63
N LYS A 114 21.03 -3.95 -14.81
CA LYS A 114 21.80 -2.84 -15.39
C LYS A 114 21.34 -1.48 -14.86
N ILE A 115 20.18 -1.43 -14.21
CA ILE A 115 19.59 -0.18 -13.71
C ILE A 115 20.10 0.04 -12.29
N ILE A 116 20.92 1.09 -12.13
CA ILE A 116 21.66 1.41 -10.92
C ILE A 116 21.56 2.91 -10.61
N TRP A 117 21.50 3.25 -9.32
CA TRP A 117 21.25 4.62 -8.84
C TRP A 117 22.48 5.20 -8.14
N TRP A 118 22.57 6.54 -8.13
CA TRP A 118 23.46 7.27 -7.22
C TRP A 118 22.77 7.47 -5.87
N ILE A 119 23.20 6.71 -4.86
CA ILE A 119 22.48 6.64 -3.59
C ILE A 119 23.34 7.21 -2.45
N PRO A 120 22.88 8.24 -1.72
CA PRO A 120 23.53 8.65 -0.50
C PRO A 120 23.23 7.65 0.62
N ILE A 121 24.28 7.09 1.22
CA ILE A 121 24.16 6.20 2.37
C ILE A 121 24.35 7.02 3.63
N VAL A 122 23.24 7.37 4.28
CA VAL A 122 23.22 8.00 5.61
C VAL A 122 22.95 6.91 6.66
N LEU A 123 23.74 6.88 7.74
CA LEU A 123 23.65 5.87 8.79
C LEU A 123 23.48 6.52 10.16
N VAL A 124 22.65 5.90 11.00
CA VAL A 124 22.50 6.21 12.43
C VAL A 124 22.73 4.93 13.22
N GLU A 125 23.62 4.98 14.21
CA GLU A 125 23.96 3.84 15.04
C GLU A 125 23.26 3.91 16.40
N GLN A 126 22.85 2.77 16.97
CA GLN A 126 22.12 2.73 18.24
C GLN A 126 22.86 3.39 19.41
N ASN A 127 24.19 3.33 19.44
CA ASN A 127 25.02 3.96 20.48
C ASN A 127 25.04 5.50 20.37
N ARG A 128 24.70 6.05 19.20
CA ARG A 128 24.64 7.48 18.91
C ARG A 128 23.48 7.77 17.96
N LEU A 129 22.29 7.89 18.55
CA LEU A 129 21.05 8.22 17.84
C LEU A 129 20.99 9.71 17.46
N ASP A 130 21.82 10.11 16.51
CA ASP A 130 21.88 11.48 15.97
C ASP A 130 21.20 11.54 14.59
N PHE A 131 19.91 11.87 14.60
CA PHE A 131 19.10 12.02 13.38
C PHE A 131 19.25 13.40 12.72
N SER A 132 19.98 14.32 13.36
CA SER A 132 20.22 15.66 12.81
C SER A 132 21.36 15.66 11.79
N ASN A 133 22.30 14.72 11.94
CA ASN A 133 23.39 14.54 10.99
C ASN A 133 22.93 13.70 9.80
N THR A 134 22.61 14.38 8.70
CA THR A 134 22.22 13.75 7.43
C THR A 134 23.33 13.72 6.40
N THR A 135 24.58 13.92 6.84
CA THR A 135 25.76 13.80 5.97
C THR A 135 25.92 12.35 5.52
N PRO A 136 25.99 12.08 4.21
CA PRO A 136 26.24 10.72 3.71
C PRO A 136 27.57 10.18 4.24
N TYR A 137 27.53 8.97 4.80
CA TYR A 137 28.74 8.20 5.12
C TYR A 137 29.53 7.91 3.84
N LEU A 138 28.82 7.59 2.77
CA LEU A 138 29.33 7.49 1.40
C LEU A 138 28.21 7.69 0.38
N TRP A 139 28.59 7.84 -0.89
CA TRP A 139 27.68 7.72 -2.03
C TRP A 139 27.93 6.40 -2.76
N LEU A 140 26.88 5.67 -3.12
CA LEU A 140 26.96 4.55 -4.06
C LEU A 140 27.03 5.12 -5.48
N GLU A 141 28.24 5.26 -6.01
CA GLU A 141 28.56 5.95 -7.27
C GLU A 141 28.22 5.13 -8.52
N LYS A 142 26.93 4.78 -8.75
CA LYS A 142 26.53 3.81 -9.80
C LYS A 142 27.29 2.48 -9.68
N THR A 143 27.51 2.03 -8.45
CA THR A 143 28.07 0.70 -8.16
C THR A 143 26.99 -0.22 -7.61
N THR A 144 27.09 -1.51 -7.93
CA THR A 144 26.14 -2.53 -7.44
C THR A 144 26.34 -2.84 -5.96
N GLU A 145 27.59 -2.78 -5.49
CA GLU A 145 27.95 -3.08 -4.11
C GLU A 145 29.16 -2.27 -3.61
N THR A 146 29.24 -2.13 -2.29
CA THR A 146 30.39 -1.56 -1.59
C THR A 146 30.50 -2.14 -0.18
N LYS A 147 31.65 -1.91 0.48
CA LYS A 147 31.91 -2.35 1.85
C LYS A 147 31.93 -1.16 2.79
N LEU A 148 31.14 -1.24 3.87
CA LEU A 148 31.23 -0.36 5.02
C LEU A 148 32.21 -0.90 6.06
N THR A 149 32.95 0.01 6.68
CA THR A 149 33.91 -0.30 7.75
C THR A 149 33.57 0.49 9.01
N ASN A 150 34.17 0.11 10.14
CA ASN A 150 34.02 0.81 11.42
C ASN A 150 32.57 0.96 11.89
N LEU A 151 31.74 -0.07 11.67
CA LEU A 151 30.37 -0.06 12.17
C LEU A 151 30.32 -0.35 13.67
N SER A 152 29.20 0.02 14.28
CA SER A 152 28.80 -0.39 15.61
C SER A 152 29.04 -1.88 15.91
N ASN A 153 29.29 -2.15 17.20
CA ASN A 153 29.52 -3.50 17.71
C ASN A 153 28.31 -4.44 17.49
N ARG A 154 28.52 -5.72 17.78
CA ARG A 154 27.54 -6.79 17.54
C ARG A 154 26.19 -6.68 18.28
N ASN A 155 26.09 -5.85 19.31
CA ASN A 155 24.91 -5.70 20.16
C ASN A 155 24.12 -4.41 19.88
N SER A 156 24.53 -3.64 18.86
CA SER A 156 23.90 -2.37 18.48
C SER A 156 23.38 -2.47 17.05
N PHE A 157 22.15 -2.03 16.78
CA PHE A 157 21.66 -1.91 15.40
C PHE A 157 22.23 -0.69 14.68
N VAL A 158 22.14 -0.74 13.35
CA VAL A 158 22.37 0.40 12.46
C VAL A 158 21.09 0.67 11.68
N ILE A 159 20.74 1.94 11.53
CA ILE A 159 19.64 2.44 10.70
C ILE A 159 20.25 3.09 9.47
N MET A 160 19.85 2.66 8.28
CA MET A 160 20.19 3.33 7.04
C MET A 160 18.99 4.15 6.57
N ASN A 161 19.27 5.27 5.90
CA ASN A 161 18.27 6.16 5.33
C ASN A 161 17.22 6.62 6.36
N PRO A 162 17.67 7.14 7.53
CA PRO A 162 16.75 7.67 8.55
C PRO A 162 15.90 8.79 7.96
N GLU A 163 14.73 9.02 8.54
CA GLU A 163 13.76 10.04 8.11
C GLU A 163 13.38 9.94 6.63
N GLU A 164 13.61 8.78 5.99
CA GLU A 164 13.34 8.55 4.56
C GLU A 164 14.07 9.56 3.65
N ILE A 165 15.30 9.97 3.98
CA ILE A 165 16.08 10.99 3.24
C ILE A 165 16.00 10.82 1.72
N ALA A 166 16.19 9.60 1.21
CA ALA A 166 16.13 9.27 -0.20
C ALA A 166 15.06 8.19 -0.51
N PRO A 167 14.51 8.15 -1.73
CA PRO A 167 13.37 7.28 -2.05
C PRO A 167 13.81 5.86 -2.41
N PHE A 168 14.36 5.12 -1.44
CA PHE A 168 14.73 3.72 -1.59
C PHE A 168 14.32 2.88 -0.39
N ILE A 169 14.06 1.60 -0.64
CA ILE A 169 13.72 0.62 0.40
C ILE A 169 14.99 0.11 1.04
N VAL A 170 15.00 0.00 2.36
CA VAL A 170 16.14 -0.53 3.10
C VAL A 170 15.84 -1.95 3.55
N ASN A 171 16.70 -2.90 3.19
CA ASN A 171 16.72 -4.22 3.79
C ASN A 171 17.93 -4.38 4.70
N TYR A 172 17.75 -5.09 5.82
CA TYR A 172 18.83 -5.45 6.71
C TYR A 172 18.90 -6.97 6.84
N ASP A 173 20.03 -7.50 7.32
CA ASP A 173 20.07 -8.87 7.79
C ASP A 173 19.12 -9.08 9.00
N GLN A 174 18.73 -10.33 9.22
CA GLN A 174 17.80 -10.75 10.27
C GLN A 174 18.18 -10.21 11.66
N GLN A 175 19.47 -10.24 12.01
CA GLN A 175 19.91 -9.87 13.35
C GLN A 175 19.73 -8.37 13.57
N ASN A 176 19.98 -7.54 12.56
CA ASN A 176 19.73 -6.11 12.64
C ASN A 176 18.23 -5.78 12.72
N TRP A 177 17.39 -6.44 11.91
CA TRP A 177 15.92 -6.32 12.01
C TRP A 177 15.40 -6.67 13.41
N ASN A 178 15.88 -7.78 13.98
CA ASN A 178 15.50 -8.22 15.32
C ASN A 178 15.90 -7.20 16.39
N MET A 179 17.10 -6.61 16.29
CA MET A 179 17.54 -5.57 17.22
C MET A 179 16.67 -4.31 17.13
N ILE A 180 16.31 -3.87 15.92
CA ILE A 180 15.40 -2.73 15.72
C ILE A 180 14.03 -3.03 16.34
N SER A 181 13.41 -4.17 15.99
CA SER A 181 12.11 -4.57 16.54
C SER A 181 12.12 -4.63 18.06
N ASN A 182 13.14 -5.24 18.66
CA ASN A 182 13.25 -5.34 20.12
C ASN A 182 13.48 -3.98 20.79
N TYR A 183 14.21 -3.07 20.16
CA TYR A 183 14.43 -1.73 20.69
C TYR A 183 13.13 -0.91 20.73
N LEU A 184 12.33 -0.98 19.66
CA LEU A 184 11.08 -0.21 19.53
C LEU A 184 9.96 -0.70 20.46
N LYS A 185 9.98 -1.97 20.87
CA LYS A 185 9.01 -2.54 21.84
C LYS A 185 9.12 -1.91 23.23
N ASN A 186 10.19 -1.18 23.53
CA ASN A 186 10.33 -0.46 24.79
C ASN A 186 9.75 0.96 24.64
N GLU A 187 8.67 1.26 25.34
CA GLU A 187 7.99 2.56 25.32
C GLU A 187 8.94 3.72 25.60
N THR A 188 9.90 3.57 26.52
CA THR A 188 10.88 4.61 26.87
C THR A 188 11.89 4.89 25.75
N HIS A 189 12.00 3.99 24.79
CA HIS A 189 12.90 4.10 23.64
C HIS A 189 12.20 4.58 22.37
N LEU A 190 10.88 4.44 22.30
CA LEU A 190 10.10 4.66 21.09
C LEU A 190 10.35 6.06 20.49
N GLU A 191 10.24 7.09 21.31
CA GLU A 191 10.41 8.49 20.88
C GLU A 191 11.87 8.91 20.67
N LYS A 192 12.84 8.03 20.93
CA LYS A 192 14.25 8.28 20.54
C LYS A 192 14.46 8.08 19.04
N ILE A 193 13.58 7.36 18.37
CA ILE A 193 13.59 7.15 16.92
C ILE A 193 12.50 8.03 16.31
N PRO A 194 12.79 8.95 15.38
CA PRO A 194 11.78 9.84 14.82
C PRO A 194 10.65 9.12 14.08
N ALA A 195 9.47 9.74 14.06
CA ALA A 195 8.26 9.15 13.51
C ALA A 195 8.38 8.69 12.04
N LEU A 196 9.03 9.46 11.14
CA LEU A 196 9.18 8.99 9.75
C LEU A 196 10.10 7.77 9.66
N THR A 197 11.13 7.69 10.51
CA THR A 197 11.99 6.50 10.58
C THR A 197 11.22 5.28 11.08
N ARG A 198 10.37 5.44 12.11
CA ARG A 198 9.49 4.36 12.60
C ARG A 198 8.48 3.91 11.54
N ALA A 199 7.86 4.86 10.84
CA ALA A 199 6.95 4.60 9.72
C ALA A 199 7.67 3.84 8.59
N LYS A 200 8.91 4.24 8.27
CA LYS A 200 9.74 3.60 7.25
C LYS A 200 10.07 2.15 7.58
N PHE A 201 10.34 1.80 8.84
CA PHE A 201 10.57 0.38 9.19
C PHE A 201 9.37 -0.50 8.87
N ILE A 202 8.16 -0.04 9.19
CA ILE A 202 6.93 -0.78 8.87
C ILE A 202 6.75 -0.87 7.35
N HIS A 203 6.89 0.27 6.67
CA HIS A 203 6.75 0.35 5.22
C HIS A 203 7.73 -0.58 4.50
N ASP A 204 9.01 -0.51 4.83
CA ASP A 204 10.06 -1.26 4.15
C ASP A 204 9.95 -2.75 4.48
N ALA A 205 9.79 -3.12 5.76
CA ALA A 205 9.65 -4.53 6.15
C ALA A 205 8.44 -5.19 5.46
N TRP A 206 7.33 -4.47 5.34
CA TRP A 206 6.15 -4.95 4.65
C TRP A 206 6.37 -5.18 3.16
N ASN A 207 6.88 -4.17 2.46
CA ASN A 207 7.12 -4.25 1.03
C ASN A 207 8.14 -5.34 0.70
N LEU A 208 9.18 -5.50 1.53
CA LEU A 208 10.17 -6.57 1.39
C LEU A 208 9.56 -7.94 1.62
N ALA A 209 8.72 -8.11 2.66
CA ALA A 209 8.05 -9.37 2.92
C ALA A 209 7.12 -9.77 1.78
N TYR A 210 6.40 -8.79 1.23
CA TYR A 210 5.55 -8.99 0.07
C TYR A 210 6.35 -9.36 -1.20
N ALA A 211 7.50 -8.72 -1.41
CA ALA A 211 8.41 -9.03 -2.53
C ALA A 211 9.12 -10.39 -2.39
N GLY A 212 9.11 -11.01 -1.20
CA GLY A 212 9.86 -12.23 -0.89
C GLY A 212 11.32 -11.98 -0.50
N ASP A 213 11.71 -10.72 -0.28
CA ASP A 213 13.06 -10.31 0.16
C ASP A 213 13.20 -10.30 1.70
N LEU A 214 12.10 -10.55 2.42
CA LEU A 214 12.03 -10.66 3.89
C LEU A 214 10.94 -11.68 4.26
N SER A 215 10.99 -12.27 5.46
CA SER A 215 9.88 -13.11 5.94
C SER A 215 8.75 -12.27 6.53
N PHE A 216 7.50 -12.76 6.45
CA PHE A 216 6.35 -12.10 7.08
C PHE A 216 6.48 -12.12 8.60
N SER A 217 7.10 -13.15 9.18
CA SER A 217 7.41 -13.21 10.61
C SER A 217 8.20 -11.98 11.08
N ILE A 218 9.22 -11.54 10.33
CA ILE A 218 10.01 -10.35 10.69
C ILE A 218 9.16 -9.07 10.54
N ALA A 219 8.42 -8.96 9.44
CA ALA A 219 7.58 -7.80 9.21
C ALA A 219 6.52 -7.62 10.31
N LEU A 220 5.92 -8.72 10.78
CA LEU A 220 4.98 -8.72 11.91
C LEU A 220 5.66 -8.47 13.26
N ASP A 221 6.91 -8.93 13.44
CA ASP A 221 7.69 -8.57 14.63
C ASP A 221 7.96 -7.06 14.70
N VAL A 222 8.13 -6.38 13.56
CA VAL A 222 8.28 -4.91 13.50
C VAL A 222 6.98 -4.21 13.91
N THR A 223 5.79 -4.75 13.63
CA THR A 223 4.53 -4.09 13.99
C THR A 223 4.21 -4.15 15.48
N LEU A 224 4.92 -4.95 16.28
CA LEU A 224 4.64 -5.13 17.71
C LEU A 224 4.79 -3.87 18.55
N PHE A 225 5.61 -2.89 18.15
CA PHE A 225 5.72 -1.63 18.89
C PHE A 225 4.48 -0.73 18.77
N LEU A 226 3.60 -0.99 17.79
CA LEU A 226 2.41 -0.17 17.53
C LEU A 226 1.45 -0.09 18.72
N GLN A 227 1.52 -1.06 19.64
CA GLN A 227 0.78 -1.01 20.90
C GLN A 227 1.00 0.31 21.67
N PHE A 228 2.21 0.86 21.60
CA PHE A 228 2.61 2.10 22.28
C PHE A 228 2.60 3.33 21.36
N GLU A 229 2.37 3.15 20.05
CA GLU A 229 2.51 4.22 19.07
C GLU A 229 1.26 5.10 19.00
N ARG A 230 1.45 6.42 18.99
CA ARG A 230 0.37 7.43 18.89
C ARG A 230 0.59 8.46 17.79
N ASN A 231 1.74 8.42 17.12
CA ASN A 231 2.03 9.33 16.01
C ASN A 231 1.33 8.87 14.73
N HIS A 232 0.40 9.68 14.23
CA HIS A 232 -0.36 9.39 13.01
C HIS A 232 0.49 9.13 11.76
N ILE A 233 1.71 9.67 11.68
CA ILE A 233 2.63 9.43 10.56
C ILE A 233 3.00 7.94 10.49
N VAL A 234 3.23 7.31 11.64
CA VAL A 234 3.63 5.90 11.77
C VAL A 234 2.49 4.95 11.40
N TRP A 235 1.25 5.34 11.70
CA TRP A 235 0.07 4.56 11.39
C TRP A 235 -0.32 4.58 9.90
N ASN A 236 0.09 5.59 9.12
CA ASN A 236 -0.25 5.68 7.69
C ASN A 236 0.14 4.40 6.90
N PRO A 237 1.39 3.91 6.92
CA PRO A 237 1.75 2.68 6.21
C PRO A 237 1.08 1.43 6.80
N VAL A 238 0.69 1.44 8.08
CA VAL A 238 0.01 0.31 8.75
C VAL A 238 -1.37 0.07 8.14
N PHE A 239 -2.15 1.12 7.90
CA PHE A 239 -3.48 0.96 7.28
C PHE A 239 -3.39 0.41 5.87
N THR A 240 -2.42 0.86 5.07
CA THR A 240 -2.15 0.29 3.74
C THR A 240 -1.79 -1.18 3.82
N LEU A 241 -0.90 -1.56 4.75
CA LEU A 241 -0.51 -2.95 5.00
C LEU A 241 -1.74 -3.81 5.32
N ILE A 242 -2.56 -3.39 6.29
CA ILE A 242 -3.74 -4.13 6.74
C ILE A 242 -4.71 -4.36 5.57
N ASP A 243 -4.98 -3.32 4.78
CA ASP A 243 -5.90 -3.40 3.64
C ASP A 243 -5.38 -4.33 2.54
N GLU A 244 -4.10 -4.21 2.17
CA GLU A 244 -3.51 -5.01 1.11
C GLU A 244 -3.44 -6.50 1.47
N ILE A 245 -2.96 -6.85 2.66
CA ILE A 245 -2.88 -8.26 3.06
C ILE A 245 -4.25 -8.82 3.38
N GLY A 246 -5.10 -8.03 4.06
CA GLY A 246 -6.42 -8.43 4.47
C GLY A 246 -7.23 -8.94 3.28
N ARG A 247 -7.24 -8.19 2.17
CA ARG A 247 -7.93 -8.56 0.93
C ARG A 247 -7.37 -9.82 0.27
N ARG A 248 -6.05 -10.04 0.32
CA ARG A 248 -5.41 -11.21 -0.28
C ARG A 248 -5.68 -12.49 0.49
N ILE A 249 -5.66 -12.41 1.81
CA ILE A 249 -5.86 -13.58 2.68
C ILE A 249 -7.32 -13.78 3.06
N GLU A 250 -8.27 -12.95 2.63
CA GLU A 250 -9.67 -12.93 3.13
C GLU A 250 -10.40 -14.28 3.03
N ILE A 251 -10.13 -15.08 2.00
CA ILE A 251 -10.68 -16.45 1.85
C ILE A 251 -9.86 -17.56 2.53
N SER A 252 -8.69 -17.22 3.06
CA SER A 252 -7.81 -18.20 3.72
C SER A 252 -8.22 -18.42 5.18
N ARG A 253 -7.85 -19.58 5.72
CA ARG A 253 -8.10 -19.91 7.15
C ARG A 253 -7.40 -18.94 8.11
N VAL A 254 -6.29 -18.34 7.69
CA VAL A 254 -5.49 -17.43 8.52
C VAL A 254 -6.13 -16.04 8.66
N HIS A 255 -7.07 -15.67 7.78
CA HIS A 255 -7.71 -14.34 7.79
C HIS A 255 -8.27 -13.96 9.15
N HIS A 256 -9.00 -14.87 9.79
CA HIS A 256 -9.63 -14.61 11.07
C HIS A 256 -8.61 -14.38 12.19
N LYS A 257 -7.48 -15.12 12.18
CA LYS A 257 -6.36 -14.88 13.11
C LYS A 257 -5.74 -13.51 12.86
N PHE A 258 -5.54 -13.14 11.59
CA PHE A 258 -5.01 -11.83 11.22
C PHE A 258 -5.94 -10.68 11.61
N GLN A 259 -7.24 -10.80 11.37
CA GLN A 259 -8.25 -9.82 11.80
C GLN A 259 -8.22 -9.61 13.31
N LYS A 260 -8.17 -10.69 14.09
CA LYS A 260 -8.02 -10.60 15.56
C LYS A 260 -6.76 -9.85 15.98
N TYR A 261 -5.64 -10.09 15.29
CA TYR A 261 -4.39 -9.39 15.56
C TYR A 261 -4.52 -7.89 15.27
N VAL A 262 -5.12 -7.53 14.13
CA VAL A 262 -5.40 -6.14 13.77
C VAL A 262 -6.31 -5.46 14.78
N THR A 263 -7.37 -6.15 15.24
CA THR A 263 -8.25 -5.64 16.30
C THR A 263 -7.47 -5.36 17.58
N TYR A 264 -6.60 -6.27 18.00
CA TYR A 264 -5.76 -6.09 19.19
C TYR A 264 -4.81 -4.88 19.07
N LEU A 265 -4.26 -4.65 17.87
CA LEU A 265 -3.41 -3.48 17.62
C LEU A 265 -4.19 -2.16 17.64
N LEU A 266 -5.38 -2.12 17.02
CA LEU A 266 -6.12 -0.88 16.79
C LEU A 266 -7.06 -0.49 17.93
N SER A 267 -7.60 -1.44 18.69
CA SER A 267 -8.61 -1.13 19.72
C SER A 267 -8.10 -0.18 20.80
N PRO A 268 -6.86 -0.29 21.34
CA PRO A 268 -6.39 0.63 22.37
C PRO A 268 -6.26 2.06 21.84
N LEU A 269 -5.75 2.20 20.62
CA LEU A 269 -5.64 3.49 19.93
C LEU A 269 -7.02 4.12 19.71
N TYR A 270 -7.97 3.33 19.20
CA TYR A 270 -9.32 3.81 18.91
C TYR A 270 -10.05 4.25 20.18
N GLU A 271 -10.00 3.47 21.25
CA GLU A 271 -10.65 3.79 22.52
C GLU A 271 -10.06 5.04 23.16
N GLU A 272 -8.75 5.22 23.09
CA GLU A 272 -8.08 6.43 23.59
C GLU A 272 -8.53 7.67 22.84
N LEU A 273 -8.50 7.64 21.50
CA LEU A 273 -8.96 8.75 20.66
C LEU A 273 -10.46 9.02 20.80
N THR A 274 -11.26 8.01 21.13
CA THR A 274 -12.70 8.16 21.37
C THR A 274 -12.96 8.87 22.71
N ARG A 275 -12.21 8.51 23.76
CA ARG A 275 -12.29 9.16 25.08
C ARG A 275 -11.90 10.63 25.05
N GLU A 276 -10.95 11.01 24.20
CA GLU A 276 -10.53 12.41 24.04
C GLU A 276 -11.59 13.31 23.35
N GLY A 277 -12.57 12.72 22.66
CA GLY A 277 -13.63 13.44 21.95
C GLY A 277 -13.16 14.20 20.70
N ASP A 278 -14.03 15.06 20.16
CA ASP A 278 -13.78 15.84 18.93
C ASP A 278 -13.11 17.20 19.15
N ASN A 279 -12.70 17.51 20.37
CA ASN A 279 -11.98 18.74 20.71
C ASN A 279 -10.48 18.68 20.38
N GLY A 280 -10.06 17.64 19.64
CA GLY A 280 -8.67 17.36 19.30
C GLY A 280 -8.18 18.02 18.01
N SER A 281 -6.89 17.87 17.74
CA SER A 281 -6.27 18.25 16.48
C SER A 281 -6.86 17.49 15.29
N HIS A 282 -6.87 18.10 14.10
CA HIS A 282 -7.38 17.49 12.87
C HIS A 282 -6.80 16.09 12.58
N TRP A 283 -5.52 15.85 12.93
CA TRP A 283 -4.89 14.54 12.74
C TRP A 283 -5.48 13.46 13.64
N LYS A 284 -5.91 13.78 14.88
CA LYS A 284 -6.54 12.83 15.81
C LYS A 284 -7.89 12.36 15.27
N ILE A 285 -8.70 13.31 14.77
CA ILE A 285 -9.98 13.02 14.12
C ILE A 285 -9.76 12.08 12.93
N LYS A 286 -8.79 12.38 12.06
CA LYS A 286 -8.46 11.54 10.91
C LYS A 286 -8.00 10.14 11.32
N LEU A 287 -7.12 10.03 12.31
CA LEU A 287 -6.61 8.75 12.80
C LEU A 287 -7.71 7.90 13.43
N ARG A 288 -8.61 8.52 14.22
CA ARG A 288 -9.78 7.86 14.81
C ARG A 288 -10.71 7.31 13.73
N LYS A 289 -10.99 8.10 12.69
CA LYS A 289 -11.83 7.68 11.55
C LYS A 289 -11.24 6.47 10.83
N LEU A 290 -9.93 6.48 10.55
CA LEU A 290 -9.23 5.34 9.93
C LEU A 290 -9.24 4.11 10.84
N ALA A 291 -8.90 4.26 12.12
CA ALA A 291 -8.92 3.14 13.07
C ALA A 291 -10.33 2.52 13.15
N ARG A 292 -11.39 3.35 13.20
CA ARG A 292 -12.79 2.90 13.17
C ARG A 292 -13.11 2.11 11.92
N GLU A 293 -12.73 2.60 10.74
CA GLU A 293 -12.98 1.94 9.45
C GLU A 293 -12.45 0.50 9.44
N PHE A 294 -11.18 0.31 9.82
CA PHE A 294 -10.56 -1.01 9.87
C PHE A 294 -11.11 -1.91 10.97
N LEU A 295 -11.38 -1.36 12.16
CA LEU A 295 -12.01 -2.09 13.26
C LEU A 295 -13.39 -2.61 12.87
N CYS A 296 -14.23 -1.78 12.24
CA CYS A 296 -15.55 -2.22 11.81
C CYS A 296 -15.48 -3.23 10.67
N LYS A 297 -14.55 -3.07 9.71
CA LYS A 297 -14.31 -4.08 8.67
C LYS A 297 -13.94 -5.44 9.28
N GLY A 298 -13.21 -5.43 10.41
CA GLY A 298 -12.77 -6.61 11.16
C GLY A 298 -13.77 -7.16 12.19
N GLY A 299 -14.98 -6.60 12.33
CA GLY A 299 -15.99 -7.14 13.24
C GLY A 299 -15.98 -6.56 14.66
N TYR A 300 -15.39 -5.39 14.88
CA TYR A 300 -15.37 -4.76 16.21
C TYR A 300 -16.75 -4.23 16.60
N GLU A 301 -17.39 -4.91 17.55
CA GLU A 301 -18.81 -4.71 17.88
C GLU A 301 -19.18 -3.27 18.26
N PRO A 302 -18.41 -2.53 19.10
CA PRO A 302 -18.79 -1.18 19.50
C PRO A 302 -19.04 -0.24 18.31
N CYS A 303 -18.21 -0.31 17.27
CA CYS A 303 -18.37 0.58 16.12
C CYS A 303 -19.46 0.09 15.13
N ILE A 304 -19.73 -1.22 15.10
CA ILE A 304 -20.85 -1.79 14.32
C ILE A 304 -22.18 -1.39 14.94
N GLN A 305 -22.29 -1.43 16.26
CA GLN A 305 -23.49 -1.03 16.99
C GLN A 305 -23.77 0.47 16.85
N GLU A 306 -22.73 1.31 16.91
CA GLU A 306 -22.84 2.74 16.60
C GLU A 306 -23.39 2.97 15.18
N ALA A 307 -22.87 2.24 14.18
CA ALA A 307 -23.36 2.35 12.81
C ALA A 307 -24.83 1.91 12.68
N ARG A 308 -25.22 0.80 13.31
CA ARG A 308 -26.61 0.29 13.31
C ARG A 308 -27.57 1.25 13.96
N TYR A 309 -27.23 1.80 15.13
CA TYR A 309 -28.05 2.79 15.82
C TYR A 309 -28.27 4.03 14.95
N THR A 310 -27.22 4.56 14.34
CA THR A 310 -27.31 5.71 13.42
C THR A 310 -28.16 5.39 12.19
N PHE A 311 -27.99 4.20 11.60
CA PHE A 311 -28.76 3.77 10.45
C PHE A 311 -30.26 3.63 10.76
N GLN A 312 -30.61 3.02 11.90
CA GLN A 312 -32.00 2.87 12.34
C GLN A 312 -32.69 4.22 12.55
N ASN A 313 -32.04 5.14 13.28
CA ASN A 313 -32.57 6.49 13.49
C ASN A 313 -32.83 7.25 12.18
N LEU A 314 -32.02 7.01 11.15
CA LEU A 314 -32.20 7.63 9.84
C LEU A 314 -33.33 7.00 9.03
N MET A 315 -33.53 5.68 9.14
CA MET A 315 -34.65 5.00 8.52
C MET A 315 -36.00 5.48 9.08
N ASP A 316 -36.05 5.81 10.37
CA ASP A 316 -37.24 6.36 11.02
C ASP A 316 -37.56 7.81 10.58
N GLN A 317 -36.58 8.54 10.03
CA GLN A 317 -36.68 9.96 9.69
C GLN A 317 -36.92 10.28 8.20
N ASN A 318 -37.41 9.30 7.41
CA ASN A 318 -37.70 9.37 5.97
C ASN A 318 -36.50 9.07 5.04
N ILE A 319 -36.72 8.11 4.13
CA ILE A 319 -35.72 7.48 3.23
C ILE A 319 -35.10 8.50 2.24
N LEU A 320 -35.79 9.60 1.93
CA LEU A 320 -35.30 10.62 0.98
C LEU A 320 -34.16 11.50 1.53
N GLU A 321 -33.95 11.54 2.85
CA GLU A 321 -32.81 12.24 3.48
C GLU A 321 -31.58 11.35 3.71
N PHE A 322 -31.68 10.06 3.36
CA PHE A 322 -30.70 9.01 3.64
C PHE A 322 -29.26 9.35 3.21
N GLY A 323 -29.06 9.87 1.99
CA GLY A 323 -27.72 10.19 1.46
C GLY A 323 -27.06 11.41 2.11
N LYS A 324 -27.85 12.37 2.62
CA LYS A 324 -27.31 13.62 3.17
C LYS A 324 -26.81 13.51 4.62
N ARG A 325 -27.27 12.50 5.37
CA ARG A 325 -27.08 12.42 6.84
C ARG A 325 -26.24 11.23 7.31
N LEU A 326 -26.11 10.17 6.52
CA LEU A 326 -25.30 9.03 6.91
C LEU A 326 -23.82 9.35 6.65
N GLU A 327 -23.01 9.51 7.70
CA GLU A 327 -21.56 9.64 7.51
C GLU A 327 -21.05 8.44 6.70
N ASN A 328 -20.18 8.70 5.71
CA ASN A 328 -19.51 7.68 4.89
C ASN A 328 -18.96 6.50 5.70
N LEU A 329 -18.58 6.76 6.95
CA LEU A 329 -17.97 5.81 7.88
C LEU A 329 -18.96 4.76 8.45
N HIS A 330 -20.27 5.02 8.44
CA HIS A 330 -21.28 4.06 8.92
C HIS A 330 -21.84 3.17 7.80
N ILE A 331 -21.67 3.55 6.53
CA ILE A 331 -22.23 2.82 5.38
C ILE A 331 -21.63 1.42 5.25
N CYS A 332 -20.29 1.30 5.26
CA CYS A 332 -19.63 0.02 5.05
C CYS A 332 -19.95 -1.02 6.15
N PRO A 333 -19.95 -0.66 7.45
CA PRO A 333 -20.40 -1.56 8.51
C PRO A 333 -21.81 -2.12 8.29
N ILE A 334 -22.78 -1.30 7.87
CA ILE A 334 -24.15 -1.76 7.57
C ILE A 334 -24.16 -2.71 6.38
N LEU A 335 -23.48 -2.35 5.29
CA LEU A 335 -23.46 -3.20 4.10
C LEU A 335 -22.77 -4.55 4.34
N ARG A 336 -21.75 -4.57 5.20
CA ARG A 336 -20.96 -5.75 5.55
C ARG A 336 -21.66 -6.66 6.55
N TRP A 337 -22.18 -6.11 7.65
CA TRP A 337 -22.72 -6.87 8.80
C TRP A 337 -24.25 -6.82 8.93
N GLY A 338 -24.92 -6.01 8.10
CA GLY A 338 -26.36 -5.90 8.03
C GLY A 338 -27.03 -6.96 7.17
N THR A 339 -28.36 -6.95 7.17
CA THR A 339 -29.19 -7.94 6.48
C THR A 339 -29.27 -7.72 4.97
N MET A 340 -29.96 -8.61 4.25
CA MET A 340 -30.23 -8.42 2.82
C MET A 340 -31.17 -7.24 2.59
N GLU A 341 -32.16 -7.07 3.46
CA GLU A 341 -33.14 -5.99 3.38
C GLU A 341 -32.47 -4.62 3.52
N GLU A 342 -31.57 -4.46 4.49
CA GLU A 342 -30.79 -3.22 4.68
C GLU A 342 -29.92 -2.92 3.46
N TRP A 343 -29.31 -3.95 2.86
CA TRP A 343 -28.50 -3.80 1.64
C TRP A 343 -29.37 -3.42 0.43
N GLU A 344 -30.54 -4.05 0.26
CA GLU A 344 -31.47 -3.75 -0.82
C GLU A 344 -32.05 -2.34 -0.74
N LEU A 345 -32.26 -1.81 0.46
CA LEU A 345 -32.69 -0.42 0.66
C LEU A 345 -31.64 0.55 0.10
N ILE A 346 -30.36 0.33 0.39
CA ILE A 346 -29.26 1.14 -0.13
C ILE A 346 -29.13 0.98 -1.64
N LEU A 347 -29.29 -0.25 -2.16
CA LEU A 347 -29.33 -0.49 -3.61
C LEU A 347 -30.45 0.31 -4.29
N LYS A 348 -31.68 0.28 -3.75
CA LYS A 348 -32.82 1.05 -4.26
C LYS A 348 -32.55 2.55 -4.24
N TYR A 349 -31.88 3.04 -3.21
CA TYR A 349 -31.46 4.44 -3.12
C TYR A 349 -30.43 4.81 -4.21
N VAL A 350 -29.44 3.96 -4.46
CA VAL A 350 -28.42 4.17 -5.52
C VAL A 350 -29.04 4.15 -6.92
N ILE A 351 -30.03 3.28 -7.14
CA ILE A 351 -30.78 3.19 -8.40
C ILE A 351 -31.60 4.46 -8.63
N ASN A 352 -32.34 4.92 -7.62
CA ASN A 352 -33.21 6.09 -7.72
C ASN A 352 -32.50 7.39 -7.28
N PHE A 353 -31.16 7.42 -7.40
CA PHE A 353 -30.37 8.54 -6.90
C PHE A 353 -30.77 9.84 -7.61
N PRO A 354 -31.02 10.95 -6.89
CA PRO A 354 -31.53 12.19 -7.50
C PRO A 354 -30.60 12.73 -8.60
N GLU A 355 -31.16 13.18 -9.72
CA GLU A 355 -30.39 13.75 -10.84
C GLU A 355 -29.58 15.00 -10.45
N ASN A 356 -30.13 15.79 -9.52
CA ASN A 356 -29.50 16.97 -8.92
C ASN A 356 -28.61 16.64 -7.71
N GLY A 357 -28.41 15.36 -7.40
CA GLY A 357 -27.54 14.90 -6.32
C GLY A 357 -26.04 15.00 -6.66
N ILE A 358 -25.20 14.87 -5.64
CA ILE A 358 -23.74 14.96 -5.80
C ILE A 358 -23.22 13.65 -6.42
N LYS A 359 -22.68 13.71 -7.64
CA LYS A 359 -22.19 12.50 -8.36
C LYS A 359 -21.12 11.71 -7.62
N SER A 360 -20.25 12.38 -6.85
CA SER A 360 -19.22 11.72 -6.04
C SER A 360 -19.82 10.91 -4.89
N GLU A 361 -20.95 11.35 -4.32
CA GLU A 361 -21.69 10.63 -3.28
C GLU A 361 -22.32 9.35 -3.83
N ARG A 362 -23.02 9.42 -4.97
CA ARG A 362 -23.54 8.23 -5.66
C ARG A 362 -22.42 7.23 -5.98
N THR A 363 -21.28 7.74 -6.46
CA THR A 363 -20.11 6.91 -6.77
C THR A 363 -19.56 6.22 -5.51
N PHE A 364 -19.50 6.94 -4.39
CA PHE A 364 -19.10 6.37 -3.10
C PHE A 364 -20.07 5.28 -2.65
N LEU A 365 -21.38 5.55 -2.67
CA LEU A 365 -22.40 4.58 -2.30
C LEU A 365 -22.34 3.32 -3.17
N LEU A 366 -22.20 3.47 -4.49
CA LEU A 366 -22.06 2.34 -5.40
C LEU A 366 -20.82 1.50 -5.09
N LYS A 367 -19.67 2.13 -4.85
CA LYS A 367 -18.44 1.42 -4.46
C LYS A 367 -18.60 0.69 -3.13
N SER A 368 -19.23 1.33 -2.14
CA SER A 368 -19.48 0.73 -0.84
C SER A 368 -20.44 -0.46 -0.95
N LEU A 369 -21.54 -0.32 -1.70
CA LEU A 369 -22.53 -1.38 -1.96
C LEU A 369 -21.88 -2.64 -2.53
N VAL A 370 -20.88 -2.45 -3.39
CA VAL A 370 -20.15 -3.51 -4.07
C VAL A 370 -19.02 -4.09 -3.21
N GLY A 371 -18.21 -3.24 -2.58
CA GLY A 371 -16.95 -3.65 -1.93
C GLY A 371 -17.04 -3.98 -0.44
N CYS A 372 -18.10 -3.57 0.24
CA CYS A 372 -18.24 -3.84 1.68
C CYS A 372 -18.80 -5.24 2.02
N PRO A 373 -19.79 -5.80 1.29
CA PRO A 373 -20.39 -7.09 1.63
C PRO A 373 -19.39 -8.24 1.75
N MET A 374 -19.59 -9.12 2.73
CA MET A 374 -18.91 -10.43 2.82
C MET A 374 -19.78 -11.58 2.30
N GLN A 375 -21.07 -11.36 2.13
CA GLN A 375 -22.01 -12.42 1.78
C GLN A 375 -22.11 -12.54 0.25
N GLU A 376 -21.83 -13.75 -0.27
CA GLU A 376 -21.86 -14.05 -1.72
C GLU A 376 -23.25 -13.77 -2.33
N ASN A 377 -24.34 -13.94 -1.58
CA ASN A 377 -25.71 -13.71 -2.07
C ASN A 377 -25.99 -12.23 -2.46
N LYS A 378 -25.47 -11.25 -1.70
CA LYS A 378 -25.60 -9.82 -2.02
C LYS A 378 -24.90 -9.49 -3.35
N ILE A 379 -23.70 -10.05 -3.53
CA ILE A 379 -22.90 -9.88 -4.75
C ILE A 379 -23.56 -10.57 -5.94
N HIS A 380 -24.05 -11.80 -5.75
CA HIS A 380 -24.81 -12.53 -6.76
C HIS A 380 -26.06 -11.77 -7.22
N HIS A 381 -26.82 -11.20 -6.28
CA HIS A 381 -28.00 -10.38 -6.60
C HIS A 381 -27.61 -9.19 -7.49
N LEU A 382 -26.55 -8.46 -7.12
CA LEU A 382 -26.05 -7.34 -7.92
C LEU A 382 -25.58 -7.77 -9.32
N LEU A 383 -24.85 -8.88 -9.42
CA LEU A 383 -24.36 -9.42 -10.69
C LEU A 383 -25.50 -9.90 -11.59
N ASN A 384 -26.57 -10.45 -11.02
CA ASN A 384 -27.76 -10.80 -11.78
C ASN A 384 -28.40 -9.56 -12.42
N LEU A 385 -28.60 -8.49 -11.63
CA LEU A 385 -29.15 -7.22 -12.12
C LEU A 385 -28.28 -6.56 -13.21
N THR A 386 -26.96 -6.75 -13.15
CA THR A 386 -25.99 -6.00 -13.96
C THR A 386 -25.45 -6.76 -15.16
N LEU A 387 -25.17 -8.07 -15.03
CA LEU A 387 -24.56 -8.89 -16.08
C LEU A 387 -25.55 -9.82 -16.78
N LEU A 388 -26.64 -10.23 -16.13
CA LEU A 388 -27.60 -11.18 -16.71
C LEU A 388 -28.89 -10.49 -17.18
N GLN A 389 -29.47 -9.61 -16.38
CA GLN A 389 -30.71 -8.90 -16.74
C GLN A 389 -30.46 -7.76 -17.72
N ASN A 390 -31.23 -7.69 -18.82
CA ASN A 390 -31.14 -6.62 -19.81
C ASN A 390 -31.88 -5.34 -19.36
N ASN A 391 -31.61 -4.90 -18.13
CA ASN A 391 -32.23 -3.74 -17.52
C ASN A 391 -31.27 -2.55 -17.63
N SER A 392 -31.73 -1.43 -18.19
CA SER A 392 -30.96 -0.18 -18.35
C SER A 392 -30.75 0.60 -17.04
N VAL A 393 -30.78 -0.09 -15.90
CA VAL A 393 -30.70 0.50 -14.55
C VAL A 393 -29.31 1.04 -14.26
N PHE A 394 -28.27 0.36 -14.75
CA PHE A 394 -26.88 0.77 -14.57
C PHE A 394 -26.24 1.13 -15.91
N SER A 395 -25.54 2.26 -15.92
CA SER A 395 -24.79 2.70 -17.10
C SER A 395 -23.52 1.85 -17.30
N ASN A 396 -22.92 1.88 -18.50
CA ASN A 396 -21.62 1.25 -18.75
C ASN A 396 -20.53 1.78 -17.80
N GLY A 397 -20.59 3.06 -17.41
CA GLY A 397 -19.69 3.64 -16.40
C GLY A 397 -19.87 3.00 -15.02
N ASP A 398 -21.12 2.74 -14.61
CA ASP A 398 -21.42 2.04 -13.36
C ASP A 398 -20.93 0.60 -13.41
N LEU A 399 -21.10 -0.11 -14.52
CA LEU A 399 -20.59 -1.47 -14.70
C LEU A 399 -19.07 -1.52 -14.51
N PHE A 400 -18.32 -0.59 -15.10
CA PHE A 400 -16.87 -0.50 -14.86
C PHE A 400 -16.53 -0.30 -13.38
N ILE A 401 -17.28 0.55 -12.67
CA ILE A 401 -17.07 0.78 -11.24
C ILE A 401 -17.35 -0.49 -10.45
N ILE A 402 -18.46 -1.19 -10.73
CA ILE A 402 -18.85 -2.44 -10.07
C ILE A 402 -17.78 -3.51 -10.30
N ILE A 403 -17.45 -3.81 -11.55
CA ILE A 403 -16.50 -4.86 -11.94
C ILE A 403 -15.10 -4.60 -11.36
N ARG A 404 -14.62 -3.35 -11.37
CA ARG A 404 -13.30 -3.00 -10.80
C ARG A 404 -13.31 -2.99 -9.27
N THR A 405 -14.46 -2.74 -8.64
CA THR A 405 -14.57 -2.78 -7.18
C THR A 405 -14.65 -4.22 -6.69
N LEU A 406 -15.41 -5.09 -7.37
CA LEU A 406 -15.44 -6.53 -7.08
C LEU A 406 -14.06 -7.17 -7.18
N ALA A 407 -13.26 -6.78 -8.17
CA ALA A 407 -11.90 -7.28 -8.34
C ALA A 407 -10.98 -7.03 -7.13
N LYS A 408 -11.29 -6.03 -6.31
CA LYS A 408 -10.44 -5.68 -5.16
C LYS A 408 -10.70 -6.56 -3.94
N GLU A 409 -11.90 -7.13 -3.81
CA GLU A 409 -12.31 -7.89 -2.63
C GLU A 409 -12.41 -9.38 -2.99
N SER A 410 -12.02 -10.25 -2.05
CA SER A 410 -11.82 -11.66 -2.39
C SER A 410 -13.10 -12.41 -2.72
N VAL A 411 -14.16 -12.11 -1.96
CA VAL A 411 -15.50 -12.62 -2.21
C VAL A 411 -16.01 -12.07 -3.54
N GLY A 412 -15.71 -10.80 -3.85
CA GLY A 412 -16.14 -10.12 -5.07
C GLY A 412 -15.64 -10.78 -6.35
N TYR A 413 -14.33 -10.93 -6.51
CA TYR A 413 -13.79 -11.53 -7.74
C TYR A 413 -14.16 -13.00 -7.87
N LYS A 414 -14.26 -13.74 -6.77
CA LYS A 414 -14.64 -15.16 -6.77
C LYS A 414 -16.08 -15.33 -7.22
N THR A 415 -17.02 -14.57 -6.66
CA THR A 415 -18.42 -14.59 -7.08
C THR A 415 -18.58 -14.13 -8.54
N LEU A 416 -17.83 -13.10 -8.95
CA LEU A 416 -17.81 -12.67 -10.35
C LEU A 416 -17.33 -13.77 -11.30
N PHE A 417 -16.27 -14.50 -10.93
CA PHE A 417 -15.78 -15.64 -11.70
C PHE A 417 -16.84 -16.74 -11.82
N GLU A 418 -17.54 -17.06 -10.74
CA GLU A 418 -18.56 -18.12 -10.73
C GLU A 418 -19.77 -17.73 -11.60
N VAL A 419 -20.25 -16.49 -11.51
CA VAL A 419 -21.32 -15.98 -12.40
C VAL A 419 -20.88 -16.00 -13.86
N LEU A 420 -19.66 -15.55 -14.16
CA LEU A 420 -19.09 -15.56 -15.50
C LEU A 420 -18.99 -16.99 -16.04
N SER A 421 -18.45 -17.93 -15.26
CA SER A 421 -18.23 -19.31 -15.68
C SER A 421 -19.55 -20.03 -15.96
N ASN A 422 -20.58 -19.79 -15.16
CA ASN A 422 -21.87 -20.46 -15.31
C ASN A 422 -22.72 -19.89 -16.46
N ASN A 423 -22.52 -18.62 -16.83
CA ASN A 423 -23.33 -17.91 -17.82
C ASN A 423 -22.48 -17.33 -18.97
N PHE A 424 -21.36 -17.98 -19.28
CA PHE A 424 -20.31 -17.40 -20.15
C PHE A 424 -20.86 -16.93 -21.50
N MET A 425 -21.63 -17.78 -22.19
CA MET A 425 -22.14 -17.46 -23.52
C MET A 425 -23.17 -16.32 -23.48
N GLU A 426 -24.04 -16.29 -22.46
CA GLU A 426 -25.03 -15.22 -22.29
C GLU A 426 -24.35 -13.87 -22.07
N ILE A 427 -23.38 -13.82 -21.14
CA ILE A 427 -22.59 -12.62 -20.86
C ILE A 427 -21.78 -12.22 -22.09
N LYS A 428 -21.20 -13.19 -22.81
CA LYS A 428 -20.41 -12.91 -24.02
C LYS A 428 -21.25 -12.27 -25.12
N VAL A 429 -22.45 -12.78 -25.37
CA VAL A 429 -23.39 -12.23 -26.35
C VAL A 429 -23.85 -10.84 -25.93
N ARG A 430 -24.16 -10.65 -24.64
CA ARG A 430 -24.57 -9.35 -24.09
C ARG A 430 -23.53 -8.26 -24.33
N PHE A 431 -22.25 -8.56 -24.07
CA PHE A 431 -21.15 -7.58 -24.15
C PHE A 431 -20.36 -7.68 -25.47
N GLN A 432 -20.94 -8.21 -26.54
CA GLN A 432 -20.25 -8.41 -27.81
C GLN A 432 -19.83 -7.08 -28.47
N ASN A 433 -20.57 -6.00 -28.22
CA ASN A 433 -20.32 -4.68 -28.78
C ASN A 433 -19.54 -3.76 -27.82
N GLU A 434 -19.38 -4.16 -26.56
CA GLU A 434 -18.74 -3.40 -25.49
C GLU A 434 -17.37 -4.01 -25.12
N THR A 435 -16.46 -4.07 -26.08
CA THR A 435 -15.13 -4.71 -25.96
C THR A 435 -14.39 -4.34 -24.67
N ASN A 436 -14.38 -3.06 -24.29
CA ASN A 436 -13.70 -2.60 -23.07
C ASN A 436 -14.34 -3.15 -21.78
N LEU A 437 -15.66 -3.30 -21.74
CA LEU A 437 -16.36 -3.89 -20.60
C LEU A 437 -16.09 -5.40 -20.55
N TRP A 438 -16.18 -6.09 -21.69
CA TRP A 438 -15.83 -7.50 -21.80
C TRP A 438 -14.41 -7.78 -21.27
N ASP A 439 -13.43 -7.01 -21.74
CA ASP A 439 -12.03 -7.11 -21.31
C ASP A 439 -11.89 -6.85 -19.79
N SER A 440 -12.63 -5.88 -19.25
CA SER A 440 -12.65 -5.60 -17.82
C SER A 440 -13.29 -6.72 -17.01
N ILE A 441 -14.36 -7.36 -17.50
CA ILE A 441 -15.00 -8.51 -16.84
C ILE A 441 -14.01 -9.66 -16.76
N ILE A 442 -13.38 -10.02 -17.89
CA ILE A 442 -12.42 -11.13 -17.93
C ILE A 442 -11.22 -10.85 -17.03
N SER A 443 -10.64 -9.64 -17.10
CA SER A 443 -9.51 -9.26 -16.25
C SER A 443 -9.87 -9.35 -14.76
N SER A 444 -10.98 -8.72 -14.35
CA SER A 444 -11.43 -8.72 -12.96
C SER A 444 -11.80 -10.09 -12.42
N ALA A 445 -12.44 -10.93 -13.23
CA ALA A 445 -12.89 -12.26 -12.83
C ALA A 445 -11.73 -13.26 -12.71
N THR A 446 -10.65 -13.07 -13.47
CA THR A 446 -9.58 -14.08 -13.59
C THR A 446 -8.25 -13.65 -12.99
N GLY A 447 -8.01 -12.37 -12.73
CA GLY A 447 -6.67 -11.85 -12.43
C GLY A 447 -6.22 -11.94 -10.97
N MET A 448 -7.12 -12.24 -10.03
CA MET A 448 -6.88 -12.00 -8.59
C MET A 448 -6.71 -13.27 -7.74
N PHE A 449 -6.75 -14.45 -8.37
CA PHE A 449 -6.56 -15.71 -7.64
C PHE A 449 -5.11 -15.89 -7.19
N ILE A 450 -4.94 -16.44 -5.99
CA ILE A 450 -3.63 -16.74 -5.40
C ILE A 450 -3.45 -18.22 -5.05
N THR A 451 -4.42 -19.09 -5.37
CA THR A 451 -4.41 -20.51 -4.99
C THR A 451 -4.34 -21.42 -6.20
N GLN A 452 -3.80 -22.63 -6.02
CA GLN A 452 -3.75 -23.63 -7.10
C GLN A 452 -5.16 -23.96 -7.62
N GLN A 453 -6.14 -24.06 -6.73
CA GLN A 453 -7.55 -24.25 -7.10
C GLN A 453 -8.06 -23.11 -8.00
N GLY A 454 -7.69 -21.85 -7.71
CA GLY A 454 -8.02 -20.71 -8.54
C GLY A 454 -7.37 -20.77 -9.93
N TYR A 455 -6.09 -21.15 -9.99
CA TYR A 455 -5.37 -21.39 -11.25
C TYR A 455 -6.06 -22.45 -12.11
N ASP A 456 -6.44 -23.58 -11.50
CA ASP A 456 -7.08 -24.69 -12.19
C ASP A 456 -8.47 -24.28 -12.72
N LYS A 457 -9.25 -23.54 -11.92
CA LYS A 457 -10.55 -22.96 -12.33
C LYS A 457 -10.40 -22.06 -13.57
N VAL A 458 -9.47 -21.10 -13.54
CA VAL A 458 -9.25 -20.18 -14.67
C VAL A 458 -8.75 -20.92 -15.91
N THR A 459 -7.86 -21.90 -15.72
CA THR A 459 -7.36 -22.74 -16.82
C THR A 459 -8.48 -23.55 -17.46
N GLN A 460 -9.38 -24.11 -16.64
CA GLN A 460 -10.54 -24.87 -17.12
C GLN A 460 -11.49 -23.97 -17.93
N LEU A 461 -11.77 -22.75 -17.44
CA LEU A 461 -12.60 -21.77 -18.16
C LEU A 461 -11.98 -21.45 -19.52
N TYR A 462 -10.67 -21.17 -19.58
CA TYR A 462 -9.97 -20.88 -20.83
C TYR A 462 -10.05 -22.03 -21.83
N ARG A 463 -9.83 -23.27 -21.37
CA ARG A 463 -9.91 -24.47 -22.22
C ARG A 463 -11.31 -24.71 -22.77
N THR A 464 -12.33 -24.50 -21.93
CA THR A 464 -13.74 -24.76 -22.27
C THR A 464 -14.25 -23.79 -23.33
N PHE A 465 -13.92 -22.50 -23.19
CA PHE A 465 -14.39 -21.44 -24.09
C PHE A 465 -13.30 -20.90 -25.01
N ARG A 466 -12.33 -21.76 -25.37
CA ARG A 466 -11.21 -21.36 -26.23
C ARG A 466 -11.72 -20.81 -27.55
N GLY A 467 -11.19 -19.65 -27.96
CA GLY A 467 -11.61 -18.96 -29.18
C GLY A 467 -12.81 -18.02 -29.02
N PHE A 468 -13.53 -18.05 -27.89
CA PHE A 468 -14.66 -17.14 -27.65
C PHE A 468 -14.26 -15.87 -26.86
N PHE A 469 -13.02 -15.76 -26.41
CA PHE A 469 -12.55 -14.60 -25.63
C PHE A 469 -12.28 -13.34 -26.47
N ASN A 470 -12.03 -13.47 -27.77
CA ASN A 470 -11.71 -12.35 -28.68
C ASN A 470 -10.58 -11.45 -28.12
N SER A 471 -10.83 -10.16 -27.93
CA SER A 471 -9.89 -9.18 -27.35
C SER A 471 -9.33 -9.60 -25.98
N ALA A 472 -10.09 -10.39 -25.22
CA ALA A 472 -9.70 -10.81 -23.89
C ALA A 472 -8.82 -12.08 -23.85
N ASP A 473 -8.47 -12.68 -24.99
CA ASP A 473 -7.69 -13.93 -25.01
C ASP A 473 -6.29 -13.73 -24.37
N HIS A 474 -5.58 -12.65 -24.74
CA HIS A 474 -4.32 -12.29 -24.11
C HIS A 474 -4.48 -11.94 -22.63
N ILE A 475 -5.63 -11.37 -22.24
CA ILE A 475 -5.91 -10.97 -20.85
C ILE A 475 -5.97 -12.22 -19.96
N ILE A 476 -6.77 -13.22 -20.34
CA ILE A 476 -6.89 -14.45 -19.54
C ILE A 476 -5.58 -15.25 -19.54
N GLN A 477 -4.82 -15.26 -20.64
CA GLN A 477 -3.47 -15.85 -20.65
C GLN A 477 -2.53 -15.16 -19.67
N THR A 478 -2.55 -13.83 -19.63
CA THR A 478 -1.78 -13.04 -18.68
C THR A 478 -2.23 -13.32 -17.24
N SER A 479 -3.53 -13.38 -16.98
CA SER A 479 -4.08 -13.76 -15.68
C SER A 479 -3.56 -15.12 -15.22
N MET A 480 -3.61 -16.15 -16.07
CA MET A 480 -3.07 -17.47 -15.73
C MET A 480 -1.58 -17.43 -15.38
N ARG A 481 -0.78 -16.68 -16.14
CA ARG A 481 0.66 -16.49 -15.86
C ARG A 481 0.87 -15.82 -14.50
N ASN A 482 0.13 -14.77 -14.20
CA ASN A 482 0.26 -14.03 -12.94
C ASN A 482 -0.20 -14.89 -11.75
N ILE A 483 -1.35 -15.55 -11.84
CA ILE A 483 -1.85 -16.47 -10.80
C ILE A 483 -0.79 -17.53 -10.48
N LYS A 484 -0.10 -18.09 -11.48
CA LYS A 484 0.94 -19.10 -11.25
C LYS A 484 2.07 -18.59 -10.35
N GLU A 485 2.47 -17.33 -10.48
CA GLU A 485 3.48 -16.72 -9.60
C GLU A 485 2.89 -16.36 -8.22
N GLU A 486 1.63 -15.91 -8.16
CA GLU A 486 0.93 -15.68 -6.89
C GLU A 486 0.76 -16.97 -6.07
N VAL A 487 0.55 -18.11 -6.72
CA VAL A 487 0.47 -19.42 -6.06
C VAL A 487 1.77 -19.75 -5.34
N LYS A 488 2.93 -19.54 -6.00
CA LYS A 488 4.24 -19.77 -5.37
C LYS A 488 4.40 -18.92 -4.11
N TRP A 489 4.07 -17.63 -4.22
CA TRP A 489 4.11 -16.73 -3.07
C TRP A 489 3.18 -17.19 -1.95
N SER A 490 1.94 -17.56 -2.27
CA SER A 490 0.97 -17.99 -1.25
C SER A 490 1.44 -19.21 -0.46
N ASN A 491 2.14 -20.14 -1.13
CA ASN A 491 2.67 -21.37 -0.53
C ASN A 491 3.82 -21.10 0.46
N GLU A 492 4.51 -19.96 0.34
CA GLU A 492 5.59 -19.56 1.25
C GLU A 492 5.09 -18.57 2.32
N ALA A 493 4.33 -17.56 1.91
CA ALA A 493 3.90 -16.45 2.74
C ALA A 493 2.82 -16.82 3.76
N ILE A 494 1.78 -17.55 3.34
CA ILE A 494 0.63 -17.85 4.20
C ILE A 494 1.04 -18.74 5.39
N PRO A 495 1.83 -19.82 5.20
CA PRO A 495 2.29 -20.63 6.33
C PRO A 495 3.19 -19.87 7.32
N ASP A 496 4.05 -18.97 6.84
CA ASP A 496 4.89 -18.15 7.72
C ASP A 496 4.05 -17.18 8.57
N LEU A 497 3.09 -16.50 7.93
CA LEU A 497 2.14 -15.60 8.59
C LEU A 497 1.27 -16.35 9.61
N GLU A 498 0.76 -17.53 9.27
CA GLU A 498 -0.03 -18.36 10.17
C GLU A 498 0.80 -18.82 11.38
N LYS A 499 2.01 -19.31 11.15
CA LYS A 499 2.92 -19.75 12.22
C LYS A 499 3.25 -18.61 13.18
N TRP A 500 3.48 -17.40 12.66
CA TRP A 500 3.74 -16.24 13.51
C TRP A 500 2.52 -15.90 14.38
N LEU A 501 1.33 -15.83 13.78
CA LEU A 501 0.10 -15.51 14.51
C LEU A 501 -0.21 -16.55 15.59
N ASP A 502 -0.02 -17.84 15.31
CA ASP A 502 -0.21 -18.90 16.30
C ASP A 502 0.74 -18.76 17.48
N ASN A 503 2.01 -18.45 17.21
CA ASN A 503 2.99 -18.19 18.27
C ASN A 503 2.67 -16.93 19.07
N TYR A 504 2.18 -15.88 18.41
CA TYR A 504 1.77 -14.63 19.05
C TYR A 504 0.62 -14.88 20.03
N PHE A 505 -0.48 -15.47 19.57
CA PHE A 505 -1.63 -15.73 20.41
C PHE A 505 -1.34 -16.72 21.55
N ASN A 506 -0.50 -17.74 21.32
CA ASN A 506 -0.09 -18.67 22.38
C ASN A 506 0.73 -18.02 23.50
N LYS A 507 1.42 -16.92 23.22
CA LYS A 507 2.22 -16.17 24.21
C LYS A 507 1.42 -15.08 24.91
N THR A 508 0.50 -14.44 24.21
CA THR A 508 -0.27 -13.28 24.71
C THR A 508 -1.58 -13.67 25.39
N LEU A 509 -2.13 -14.86 25.11
CA LEU A 509 -3.35 -15.39 25.75
C LEU A 509 -3.07 -16.38 26.90
N LYS A 510 -1.81 -16.52 27.31
CA LYS A 510 -1.42 -17.09 28.61
C LYS A 510 -1.24 -15.96 29.60
#